data_AF-A0A0Q5H0R3-F1
#
_entry.id   AF-A0A0Q5H0R3-F1
#
_cell.length_a   1.000
_cell.length_b   1.000
_cell.length_c   1.000
_cell.angle_alpha   90.00
_cell.angle_beta   90.00
_cell.angle_gamma   90.00
#
_symmetry.space_group_name_H-M   'P 1'
#
loop_
_entity.id
_entity.type
_entity.pdbx_description
1 polymer ?
#
loop_
_entity_poly.entity_id
_entity_poly.type
_entity_poly.pdbx_seq_one_letter_code
_entity_poly.pdbx_strand_id
1 'polypeptide(L)'
;MLREWYGISYVPKLAPSGMQMIQMLERTPAGRQFDEQFLKVFSSHHFAALSPSIECQVKSDLSHDGLRRYCDNIVTMQKNSINDMREMLCKQFRDCDFVPVANVRRLD
;
A
#
# COMPACT_ATOMS: atom_id res chain seq x y z
N MET A 1 20.10 -4.81 -5.20
CA MET A 1 19.04 -5.39 -6.05
C MET A 1 19.03 -4.85 -7.49
N LEU A 2 18.48 -3.66 -7.82
CA LEU A 2 18.43 -3.19 -9.23
C LEU A 2 19.81 -2.88 -9.84
N ARG A 3 20.70 -2.26 -9.07
CA ARG A 3 22.09 -1.99 -9.51
C ARG A 3 22.88 -3.26 -9.74
N GLU A 4 22.68 -4.27 -8.90
CA GLU A 4 23.41 -5.55 -8.97
C GLU A 4 22.89 -6.42 -10.12
N TRP A 5 21.58 -6.49 -10.32
CA TRP A 5 20.98 -7.35 -11.35
C TRP A 5 20.98 -6.71 -12.74
N TYR A 6 20.85 -5.38 -12.82
CA TYR A 6 20.60 -4.68 -14.08
C TYR A 6 21.51 -3.47 -14.32
N GLY A 7 22.47 -3.18 -13.44
CA GLY A 7 23.33 -1.99 -13.55
C GLY A 7 22.57 -0.66 -13.35
N ILE A 8 21.30 -0.70 -12.96
CA ILE A 8 20.45 0.48 -12.83
C ILE A 8 20.71 1.20 -11.51
N SER A 9 21.02 2.50 -11.58
CA SER A 9 21.27 3.39 -10.44
C SER A 9 20.11 4.34 -10.13
N TYR A 10 18.92 4.05 -10.65
CA TYR A 10 17.73 4.88 -10.44
C TYR A 10 17.30 4.90 -8.96
N VAL A 11 17.00 6.10 -8.45
CA VAL A 11 16.43 6.33 -7.13
C VAL A 11 14.95 6.67 -7.29
N PRO A 12 14.03 5.91 -6.66
CA PRO A 12 12.60 6.23 -6.68
C PRO A 12 12.33 7.65 -6.18
N LYS A 13 11.50 8.38 -6.91
CA LYS A 13 11.01 9.71 -6.51
C LYS A 13 9.61 9.58 -5.94
N LEU A 14 9.28 10.42 -4.96
CA LEU A 14 7.93 10.49 -4.41
C LEU A 14 6.96 10.99 -5.49
N ALA A 15 5.95 10.16 -5.79
CA ALA A 15 4.89 10.52 -6.73
C ALA A 15 3.94 11.58 -6.12
N PRO A 16 3.28 12.41 -6.93
CA PRO A 16 2.30 13.39 -6.44
C PRO A 16 1.19 12.78 -5.58
N SER A 17 0.71 11.59 -5.93
CA SER A 17 -0.29 10.85 -5.14
C SER A 17 0.25 10.43 -3.78
N GLY A 18 1.51 10.01 -3.70
CA GLY A 18 2.22 9.73 -2.44
C GLY A 18 2.31 10.97 -1.55
N MET A 19 2.67 12.10 -2.14
CA MET A 19 2.75 13.36 -1.41
C MET A 19 1.38 13.83 -0.89
N GLN A 20 0.30 13.61 -1.66
CA GLN A 20 -1.07 13.90 -1.21
C GLN A 20 -1.49 13.04 -0.01
N MET A 21 -1.18 11.74 -0.02
CA MET A 21 -1.44 10.86 1.13
C MET A 21 -0.69 11.31 2.38
N ILE A 22 0.60 11.67 2.23
CA ILE A 22 1.41 12.19 3.34
C ILE A 22 0.79 13.47 3.90
N GLN A 23 0.47 14.45 3.05
CA GLN A 23 -0.13 15.71 3.49
C GLN A 23 -1.49 15.51 4.17
N MET A 24 -2.30 14.54 3.74
CA MET A 24 -3.55 14.23 4.40
C MET A 24 -3.33 13.73 5.83
N LEU A 25 -2.36 12.85 6.04
CA LEU A 25 -2.00 12.38 7.38
C LEU A 25 -1.38 13.49 8.23
N GLU A 26 -0.48 14.30 7.68
CA GLU A 26 0.14 15.44 8.39
C GLU A 26 -0.87 16.49 8.87
N ARG A 27 -1.96 16.68 8.12
CA ARG A 27 -3.03 17.62 8.47
C ARG A 27 -4.07 17.01 9.41
N THR A 28 -4.07 15.70 9.60
CA THR A 28 -5.06 15.04 10.45
C THR A 28 -4.67 15.20 11.93
N PRO A 29 -5.58 15.69 12.79
CA PRO A 29 -5.29 15.83 14.21
C PRO A 29 -4.90 14.50 14.86
N ALA A 30 -3.88 14.54 15.71
CA ALA A 30 -3.37 13.37 16.41
C ALA A 30 -4.43 12.66 17.27
N GLY A 31 -4.16 11.39 17.59
CA GLY A 31 -5.07 10.53 18.35
C GLY A 31 -6.13 9.91 17.45
N ARG A 32 -7.37 9.83 17.95
CA ARG A 32 -8.44 9.04 17.33
C ARG A 32 -8.71 9.39 15.86
N GLN A 33 -8.64 10.66 15.47
CA GLN A 33 -8.85 11.08 14.08
C GLN A 33 -7.71 10.61 13.17
N PHE A 34 -6.47 10.76 13.65
CA PHE A 34 -5.29 10.24 12.94
C PHE A 34 -5.37 8.72 12.80
N ASP A 35 -5.74 8.00 13.85
CA ASP A 35 -5.84 6.54 13.80
C ASP A 35 -6.84 6.08 12.74
N GLU A 36 -8.03 6.69 12.70
CA GLU A 36 -9.04 6.39 11.67
C GLU A 36 -8.53 6.68 10.26
N GLN A 37 -7.94 7.87 10.07
CA GLN A 37 -7.44 8.29 8.76
C GLN A 37 -6.26 7.44 8.31
N PHE A 38 -5.37 7.07 9.23
CA PHE A 38 -4.23 6.18 8.97
C PHE A 38 -4.73 4.84 8.43
N LEU A 39 -5.71 4.22 9.10
CA LEU A 39 -6.27 2.93 8.66
C LEU A 39 -6.89 3.02 7.26
N LYS A 40 -7.64 4.09 6.97
CA LYS A 40 -8.26 4.30 5.64
C LYS A 40 -7.23 4.50 4.54
N VAL A 41 -6.21 5.33 4.82
CA VAL A 41 -5.13 5.65 3.87
C VAL A 41 -4.25 4.44 3.62
N PHE A 42 -3.76 3.79 4.66
CA PHE A 42 -2.83 2.68 4.51
C PHE A 42 -3.50 1.44 3.93
N SER A 43 -4.78 1.18 4.23
CA SER A 43 -5.54 0.12 3.57
C SER A 43 -5.66 0.37 2.07
N SER A 44 -5.95 1.62 1.65
CA SER A 44 -6.00 2.01 0.24
C SER A 44 -4.61 1.95 -0.44
N HIS A 45 -3.56 2.39 0.25
CA HIS A 45 -2.18 2.31 -0.24
C HIS A 45 -1.72 0.86 -0.44
N HIS A 46 -2.02 -0.03 0.51
CA HIS A 46 -1.71 -1.45 0.41
C HIS A 46 -2.49 -2.11 -0.73
N PHE A 47 -3.76 -1.74 -0.92
CA PHE A 47 -4.56 -2.23 -2.04
C PHE A 47 -3.96 -1.80 -3.39
N ALA A 48 -3.52 -0.54 -3.52
CA ALA A 48 -2.85 -0.06 -4.73
C ALA A 48 -1.53 -0.80 -5.01
N ALA A 49 -0.81 -1.23 -3.96
CA ALA A 49 0.43 -2.01 -4.10
C ALA A 49 0.20 -3.45 -4.59
N LEU A 50 -1.02 -4.00 -4.45
CA LEU A 50 -1.30 -5.37 -4.88
C LEU A 50 -1.16 -5.56 -6.41
N SER A 51 -1.65 -4.62 -7.23
CA SER A 51 -1.61 -4.76 -8.70
C SER A 51 -0.19 -4.96 -9.23
N PRO A 52 0.78 -4.05 -8.97
CA PRO A 52 2.14 -4.23 -9.47
C PRO A 52 2.84 -5.44 -8.84
N SER A 53 2.50 -5.82 -7.60
CA SER A 53 3.07 -7.02 -6.97
C SER A 53 2.53 -8.31 -7.57
N ILE A 54 1.25 -8.38 -7.93
CA ILE A 54 0.66 -9.53 -8.64
C ILE A 54 1.26 -9.63 -10.05
N GLU A 55 1.35 -8.51 -10.76
CA GLU A 55 2.02 -8.47 -12.07
C GLU A 55 3.47 -8.94 -11.98
N CYS A 56 4.18 -8.56 -10.91
CA CYS A 56 5.53 -9.05 -10.65
C CYS A 56 5.57 -10.58 -10.60
N GLN A 57 4.67 -11.25 -9.86
CA GLN A 57 4.69 -12.72 -9.67
C GLN A 57 4.67 -13.53 -10.98
N VAL A 58 4.09 -12.96 -12.05
CA VAL A 58 3.86 -13.65 -13.33
C VAL A 58 4.72 -13.10 -14.48
N LYS A 59 5.58 -12.10 -14.23
CA LYS A 59 6.44 -11.56 -15.28
C LYS A 59 7.43 -12.61 -15.76
N SER A 60 7.43 -12.86 -17.07
CA SER A 60 8.33 -13.77 -17.79
C SER A 60 9.81 -13.51 -17.52
N ASP A 61 10.14 -12.26 -17.21
CA ASP A 61 11.52 -11.78 -17.05
C ASP A 61 12.02 -11.94 -15.60
N LEU A 62 11.24 -12.56 -14.70
CA LEU A 62 11.70 -12.91 -13.37
C LEU A 62 12.68 -14.10 -13.41
N SER A 63 13.90 -13.86 -13.87
CA SER A 63 15.04 -14.79 -13.71
C SER A 63 15.60 -14.81 -12.28
N HIS A 64 15.00 -14.04 -11.36
CA HIS A 64 15.50 -13.85 -10.00
C HIS A 64 14.50 -14.38 -8.98
N ASP A 65 14.74 -15.57 -8.45
CA ASP A 65 13.89 -16.22 -7.43
C ASP A 65 13.66 -15.34 -6.19
N GLY A 66 14.67 -14.53 -5.82
CA GLY A 66 14.56 -13.57 -4.72
C GLY A 66 13.50 -12.49 -4.98
N LEU A 67 13.35 -12.04 -6.23
CA LEU A 67 12.33 -11.07 -6.61
C LEU A 67 10.94 -11.69 -6.61
N ARG A 68 10.80 -12.92 -7.13
CA ARG A 68 9.53 -13.65 -7.08
C ARG A 68 9.03 -13.79 -5.64
N ARG A 69 9.90 -14.27 -4.74
CA ARG A 69 9.59 -14.44 -3.33
C ARG A 69 9.25 -13.12 -2.64
N TYR A 70 9.94 -12.04 -2.99
CA TYR A 70 9.62 -10.70 -2.50
C TYR A 70 8.20 -10.27 -2.91
N CYS A 71 7.83 -10.47 -4.17
CA CYS A 71 6.50 -10.13 -4.68
C CYS A 71 5.39 -11.01 -4.06
N ASP A 72 5.63 -12.31 -3.88
CA ASP A 72 4.73 -13.22 -3.16
C ASP A 72 4.48 -12.76 -1.72
N ASN A 73 5.55 -12.35 -1.04
CA ASN A 73 5.47 -11.85 0.33
C ASN A 73 4.69 -10.54 0.40
N ILE A 74 4.89 -9.60 -0.53
CA ILE A 74 4.11 -8.36 -0.57
C ILE A 74 2.62 -8.69 -0.72
N VAL A 75 2.25 -9.51 -1.71
CA VAL A 75 0.83 -9.84 -1.94
C VAL A 75 0.18 -10.46 -0.70
N THR A 76 0.88 -11.37 -0.04
CA THR A 76 0.38 -12.07 1.15
C THR A 76 0.23 -11.09 2.32
N MET A 77 1.29 -10.34 2.64
CA MET A 77 1.30 -9.46 3.79
C MET A 77 0.33 -8.28 3.62
N GLN A 78 0.30 -7.66 2.43
CA GLN A 78 -0.59 -6.52 2.18
C GLN A 78 -2.07 -6.93 2.25
N LYS A 79 -2.45 -8.13 1.77
CA LYS A 79 -3.83 -8.64 1.92
C LYS A 79 -4.22 -8.81 3.38
N ASN A 80 -3.32 -9.39 4.18
CA ASN A 80 -3.58 -9.58 5.62
C ASN A 80 -3.70 -8.23 6.32
N SER A 81 -2.77 -7.31 6.09
CA SER A 81 -2.83 -5.97 6.69
C SER A 81 -4.06 -5.16 6.27
N ILE A 82 -4.53 -5.30 5.02
CA ILE A 82 -5.81 -4.70 4.59
C ILE A 82 -6.97 -5.24 5.44
N ASN A 83 -7.03 -6.55 5.65
CA ASN A 83 -8.09 -7.16 6.46
C ASN A 83 -8.00 -6.71 7.92
N ASP A 84 -6.80 -6.70 8.51
CA ASP A 84 -6.58 -6.22 9.88
C ASP A 84 -7.03 -4.76 10.03
N MET A 85 -6.68 -3.90 9.08
CA MET A 85 -7.08 -2.49 9.11
C MET A 85 -8.59 -2.30 8.96
N ARG A 86 -9.25 -3.07 8.09
CA ARG A 86 -10.71 -3.05 7.93
C ARG A 86 -11.42 -3.55 9.20
N GLU A 87 -10.88 -4.58 9.83
CA GLU A 87 -11.38 -5.08 11.10
C GLU A 87 -11.23 -4.05 12.22
N MET A 88 -10.08 -3.36 12.29
CA MET A 88 -9.86 -2.26 13.23
C MET A 88 -10.82 -1.09 12.98
N LEU A 89 -11.06 -0.72 11.71
CA LEU A 89 -12.06 0.29 11.33
C LEU A 89 -13.46 -0.07 11.82
N CYS A 90 -13.89 -1.31 11.61
CA CYS A 90 -15.17 -1.79 12.10
C CYS A 90 -15.26 -1.76 13.64
N LYS A 91 -14.29 -2.37 14.32
CA LYS A 91 -14.31 -2.53 15.79
C LYS A 91 -14.17 -1.21 16.54
N GLN A 92 -13.27 -0.34 16.08
CA GLN A 92 -12.91 0.86 16.81
C GLN A 92 -13.69 2.09 16.34
N PHE A 93 -14.11 2.15 15.07
CA PHE A 93 -14.74 3.33 14.46
C PHE A 93 -16.14 3.06 13.90
N ARG A 94 -16.63 1.82 13.96
CA ARG A 94 -17.93 1.39 13.40
C ARG A 94 -18.01 1.54 11.87
N ASP A 95 -16.86 1.64 11.21
CA ASP A 95 -16.76 1.70 9.75
C ASP A 95 -16.49 0.29 9.20
N CYS A 96 -17.54 -0.53 9.18
CA CYS A 96 -17.44 -1.95 8.80
C CYS A 96 -17.50 -2.19 7.29
N ASP A 97 -18.07 -1.23 6.55
CA ASP A 97 -18.25 -1.32 5.11
C ASP A 97 -17.12 -0.63 4.33
N PHE A 98 -16.05 -0.22 5.01
CA PHE A 98 -14.91 0.38 4.36
C PHE A 98 -14.31 -0.57 3.29
N VAL A 99 -14.28 -0.08 2.05
CA VAL A 99 -13.65 -0.74 0.91
C VAL A 99 -12.46 0.12 0.47
N PRO A 100 -11.22 -0.42 0.52
CA PRO A 100 -10.05 0.32 0.06
C PRO A 100 -10.14 0.61 -1.44
N VAL A 101 -9.66 1.77 -1.85
CA VAL A 101 -9.65 2.20 -3.25
C VAL A 101 -8.21 2.42 -3.72
N ALA A 102 -7.90 2.00 -4.95
CA ALA A 102 -6.56 2.16 -5.50
C ALA A 102 -6.20 3.63 -5.78
N ASN A 103 -7.20 4.53 -5.82
CA ASN A 103 -7.01 5.94 -6.10
C ASN A 103 -7.61 6.79 -4.96
N VAL A 104 -6.73 7.41 -4.17
CA VAL A 104 -7.07 8.19 -2.96
C VAL A 104 -7.87 9.46 -3.28
N ARG A 105 -7.91 9.90 -4.55
CA ARG A 105 -8.78 10.96 -5.10
C ARG A 105 -10.30 10.70 -5.01
N ARG A 106 -10.72 9.62 -4.36
CA ARG A 106 -12.12 9.19 -4.19
C ARG A 106 -12.52 9.11 -2.71
N LEU A 107 -11.69 9.62 -1.81
CA LEU A 107 -11.94 9.62 -0.36
C LEU A 107 -12.49 10.98 0.12
N ASP A 108 -12.89 11.85 -0.81
CA ASP A 108 -13.48 13.17 -0.62
C ASP A 108 -15.01 13.18 -0.83
#